data_AF-A0A2U8FVK2-F1
#
_entry.id   AF-A0A2U8FVK2-F1
#
_cell.length_a   1.000
_cell.length_b   1.000
_cell.length_c   1.000
_cell.angle_alpha   90.00
_cell.angle_beta   90.00
_cell.angle_gamma   90.00
#
_symmetry.space_group_name_H-M   'P 1'
#
loop_
_entity.id
_entity.type
_entity.pdbx_description
1 polymer ?
#
loop_
_entity_poly.entity_id
_entity_poly.type
_entity_poly.pdbx_seq_one_letter_code
_entity_poly.pdbx_strand_id
1 'polypeptide(L)'
;MGAAVRPWWRPASWRTPAAVVLLVAMPALAVLGWGLRGPRVLDGFDDRASVADERITQLLAGEHLVPPPPLPPEVFATAEVEIERPMLALADRRWEQMDQDFVQRLLWVFRIMKEEHGYEMALLEGWRSPERQNQLAAKGAHVTQATAGQSYHQWGLAADCAFLRNGRLVISERDPWAMEGYRRYGEVAERVGLTWGGRWQMLDLGHVEWRKPGIREAMRAARGR
;
A
#
# COMPACT_ATOMS: atom_id res chain seq x y z
N MET A 1 -42.47 -22.21 -80.06
CA MET A 1 -42.97 -21.38 -78.93
C MET A 1 -43.32 -22.34 -77.80
N GLY A 2 -42.81 -22.29 -76.57
CA GLY A 2 -41.86 -21.39 -75.91
C GLY A 2 -41.15 -22.14 -74.76
N ALA A 3 -39.96 -21.66 -74.38
CA ALA A 3 -39.11 -22.25 -73.36
C ALA A 3 -39.54 -21.80 -71.94
N ALA A 4 -39.57 -22.73 -70.98
CA ALA A 4 -39.84 -22.44 -69.57
C ALA A 4 -38.54 -22.01 -68.86
N VAL A 5 -38.52 -20.77 -68.36
CA VAL A 5 -37.42 -20.20 -67.56
C VAL A 5 -37.59 -20.65 -66.11
N ARG A 6 -36.57 -21.31 -65.54
CA ARG A 6 -36.52 -21.62 -64.09
C ARG A 6 -35.94 -20.44 -63.31
N PRO A 7 -36.53 -20.03 -62.18
CA PRO A 7 -35.96 -18.98 -61.34
C PRO A 7 -34.77 -19.51 -60.53
N TRP A 8 -33.75 -18.67 -60.44
CA TRP A 8 -32.42 -18.91 -59.89
C TRP A 8 -32.27 -18.15 -58.58
N TRP A 9 -33.02 -18.55 -57.55
CA TRP A 9 -32.92 -17.95 -56.23
C TRP A 9 -32.74 -19.06 -55.19
N ARG A 10 -31.56 -19.11 -54.57
CA ARG A 10 -31.31 -19.94 -53.39
C ARG A 10 -31.68 -19.12 -52.16
N PRO A 11 -32.46 -19.66 -51.20
CA PRO A 11 -32.72 -18.95 -49.95
C PRO A 11 -31.40 -18.79 -49.19
N ALA A 12 -31.05 -17.55 -48.86
CA ALA A 12 -29.89 -17.24 -48.03
C ALA A 12 -30.08 -17.88 -46.66
N SER A 13 -29.22 -18.84 -46.30
CA SER A 13 -29.29 -19.51 -45.00
C SER A 13 -28.89 -18.53 -43.90
N TRP A 14 -29.82 -18.20 -42.99
CA TRP A 14 -29.58 -17.30 -41.84
C TRP A 14 -28.57 -17.84 -40.81
N ARG A 15 -27.94 -18.99 -41.09
CA ARG A 15 -26.91 -19.62 -40.25
C ARG A 15 -25.56 -18.90 -40.31
N THR A 16 -25.22 -18.27 -41.43
CA THR A 16 -23.94 -17.55 -41.60
C THR A 16 -23.86 -16.22 -40.83
N PRO A 17 -24.88 -15.33 -40.80
CA PRO A 17 -24.79 -14.11 -39.99
C PRO A 17 -24.78 -14.39 -38.48
N ALA A 18 -25.51 -15.41 -38.01
CA ALA A 18 -25.54 -15.79 -36.60
C ALA A 18 -24.18 -16.27 -36.08
N ALA A 19 -23.44 -17.03 -36.88
CA ALA A 19 -22.09 -17.51 -36.52
C ALA A 19 -21.07 -16.36 -36.43
N VAL A 20 -21.18 -15.36 -37.31
CA VAL A 20 -20.29 -14.17 -37.29
C VAL A 20 -20.57 -13.28 -36.08
N VAL A 21 -21.84 -13.09 -35.71
CA VAL A 21 -22.23 -12.33 -34.50
C VAL A 21 -21.68 -13.01 -33.24
N LEU A 22 -21.76 -14.34 -33.15
CA LEU A 22 -21.20 -15.10 -32.03
C LEU A 22 -19.68 -14.99 -31.95
N LEU A 23 -18.98 -15.03 -33.08
CA LEU A 23 -17.51 -14.93 -33.13
C LEU A 23 -16.98 -13.56 -32.67
N VAL A 24 -17.76 -12.49 -32.91
CA VAL A 24 -17.39 -11.12 -32.51
C VAL A 24 -17.86 -10.80 -31.08
N ALA A 25 -19.03 -11.30 -30.67
CA ALA A 25 -19.57 -11.04 -29.34
C ALA A 25 -18.80 -11.78 -28.23
N MET A 26 -18.27 -12.97 -28.51
CA MET A 26 -17.53 -13.78 -27.52
C MET A 26 -16.27 -13.08 -26.94
N PRO A 27 -15.35 -12.52 -27.74
CA PRO A 27 -14.21 -11.78 -27.19
C PRO A 27 -14.64 -10.52 -26.44
N ALA A 28 -15.69 -9.82 -26.89
CA ALA A 28 -16.22 -8.65 -26.20
C ALA A 28 -16.81 -9.00 -24.82
N LEU A 29 -17.56 -10.10 -24.74
CA LEU A 29 -18.10 -10.63 -23.48
C LEU A 29 -17.00 -11.20 -22.57
N ALA A 30 -15.93 -11.77 -23.15
CA ALA A 30 -14.77 -12.21 -22.37
C ALA A 30 -14.01 -11.03 -21.77
N VAL A 31 -13.83 -9.94 -22.50
CA VAL A 31 -13.22 -8.69 -21.99
C VAL A 31 -14.11 -8.04 -20.94
N LEU A 32 -15.42 -7.99 -21.15
CA LEU A 32 -16.38 -7.47 -20.17
C LEU A 32 -16.41 -8.34 -18.90
N GLY A 33 -16.42 -9.66 -19.07
CA GLY A 33 -16.35 -10.63 -17.97
C GLY A 33 -15.00 -10.60 -17.23
N TRP A 34 -13.91 -10.27 -17.93
CA TRP A 34 -12.59 -10.05 -17.32
C TRP A 34 -12.58 -8.75 -16.50
N GLY A 35 -13.17 -7.68 -17.02
CA GLY A 35 -13.32 -6.40 -16.30
C GLY A 35 -14.20 -6.51 -15.05
N LEU A 36 -15.21 -7.37 -15.06
CA LEU A 36 -16.09 -7.64 -13.91
C LEU A 36 -15.45 -8.53 -12.84
N ARG A 37 -14.31 -9.19 -13.11
CA ARG A 37 -13.61 -10.06 -12.14
C ARG A 37 -12.68 -9.32 -11.19
N GLY A 38 -12.63 -7.98 -11.25
CA GLY A 38 -11.78 -7.15 -10.41
C GLY A 38 -10.28 -7.36 -10.67
N PRO A 39 -9.41 -6.48 -10.15
CA PRO A 39 -7.97 -6.65 -10.29
C PRO A 39 -7.52 -7.90 -9.52
N ARG A 40 -7.20 -8.97 -10.26
CA ARG A 40 -6.39 -10.06 -9.71
C ARG A 40 -4.95 -9.57 -9.63
N VAL A 41 -4.55 -9.16 -8.43
CA VAL A 41 -3.13 -9.01 -8.09
C VAL A 41 -2.51 -10.39 -8.27
N LEU A 42 -1.63 -10.54 -9.26
CA LEU A 42 -0.83 -11.75 -9.44
C LEU A 42 0.07 -11.90 -8.20
N ASP A 43 -0.23 -12.88 -7.34
CA ASP A 43 0.53 -13.25 -6.13
C ASP A 43 1.88 -13.93 -6.48
N GLY A 44 2.58 -13.42 -7.49
CA GLY A 44 3.78 -14.03 -8.02
C GLY A 44 5.07 -13.36 -7.54
N PHE A 45 5.26 -13.10 -6.25
CA PHE A 45 6.52 -12.52 -5.74
C PHE A 45 6.85 -12.81 -4.26
N ASP A 46 6.41 -13.94 -3.69
CA ASP A 46 6.67 -14.23 -2.26
C ASP A 46 8.00 -14.97 -2.01
N ASP A 47 8.51 -15.74 -2.98
CA ASP A 47 9.67 -16.62 -2.77
C ASP A 47 11.03 -15.88 -2.66
N ARG A 48 11.12 -14.63 -3.16
CA ARG A 48 12.31 -13.79 -2.96
C ARG A 48 12.26 -13.00 -1.66
N ALA A 49 11.04 -12.68 -1.19
CA ALA A 49 10.85 -12.01 0.08
C ALA A 49 11.27 -12.94 1.23
N SER A 50 10.94 -14.23 1.16
CA SER A 50 11.26 -15.21 2.22
C SER A 50 12.77 -15.36 2.50
N VAL A 51 13.62 -15.50 1.48
CA VAL A 51 15.08 -15.67 1.67
C VAL A 51 15.75 -14.38 2.17
N ALA A 52 15.28 -13.22 1.72
CA ALA A 52 15.74 -11.94 2.26
C ALA A 52 15.29 -11.78 3.72
N ASP A 53 14.04 -12.12 4.02
CA ASP A 53 13.46 -12.06 5.35
C ASP A 53 14.21 -12.97 6.34
N GLU A 54 14.65 -14.17 5.94
CA GLU A 54 15.48 -15.05 6.78
C GLU A 54 16.84 -14.43 7.14
N ARG A 55 17.54 -13.81 6.18
CA ARG A 55 18.82 -13.14 6.42
C ARG A 55 18.66 -11.89 7.26
N ILE A 56 17.63 -11.10 6.99
CA ILE A 56 17.26 -9.95 7.82
C ILE A 56 16.96 -10.44 9.23
N THR A 57 16.14 -11.48 9.40
CA THR A 57 15.83 -12.07 10.71
C THR A 57 17.09 -12.50 11.46
N GLN A 58 18.09 -13.07 10.77
CA GLN A 58 19.38 -13.39 11.40
C GLN A 58 20.19 -12.15 11.81
N LEU A 59 20.14 -11.06 11.03
CA LEU A 59 20.75 -9.77 11.41
C LEU A 59 19.99 -9.10 12.57
N LEU A 60 18.66 -9.17 12.59
CA LEU A 60 17.81 -8.69 13.68
C LEU A 60 18.04 -9.45 14.98
N ALA A 61 18.36 -10.75 14.91
CA ALA A 61 18.51 -11.61 16.08
C ALA A 61 19.73 -11.26 16.96
N GLY A 62 20.74 -10.57 16.41
CA GLY A 62 21.98 -10.23 17.13
C GLY A 62 21.94 -8.90 17.89
N GLU A 63 21.08 -7.96 17.49
CA GLU A 63 21.00 -6.62 18.06
C GLU A 63 19.54 -6.19 18.16
N HIS A 64 19.01 -6.13 19.39
CA HIS A 64 17.67 -5.63 19.65
C HIS A 64 17.72 -4.11 19.80
N LEU A 65 17.23 -3.41 18.78
CA LEU A 65 17.20 -1.95 18.78
C LEU A 65 16.07 -1.47 19.69
N VAL A 66 16.33 -0.37 20.40
CA VAL A 66 15.33 0.32 21.22
C VAL A 66 14.75 1.51 20.46
N PRO A 67 13.43 1.75 20.54
CA PRO A 67 12.84 2.94 19.96
C PRO A 67 13.50 4.23 20.45
N PRO A 68 13.62 5.26 19.59
CA PRO A 68 14.09 6.56 20.02
C PRO A 68 13.13 7.16 21.06
N PRO A 69 13.61 8.06 21.94
CA PRO A 69 12.74 8.75 22.88
C PRO A 69 11.63 9.51 22.13
N PRO A 70 10.42 9.60 22.71
CA PRO A 70 9.32 10.31 22.08
C PRO A 70 9.68 11.79 21.89
N LEU A 71 9.31 12.33 20.73
CA LEU A 71 9.47 13.75 20.45
C LEU A 71 8.48 14.59 21.26
N PRO A 72 8.80 15.87 21.55
CA PRO A 72 7.86 16.78 22.18
C PRO A 72 6.57 16.89 21.35
N PRO A 73 5.37 16.85 21.98
CA PRO A 73 4.09 16.89 21.27
C PRO A 73 3.94 18.09 20.34
N GLU A 74 4.58 19.20 20.67
CA GLU A 74 4.53 20.46 19.93
C GLU A 74 5.10 20.33 18.51
N VAL A 75 6.03 19.38 18.29
CA VAL A 75 6.60 19.08 16.98
C VAL A 75 5.53 18.61 15.99
N PHE A 76 4.46 17.97 16.47
CA PHE A 76 3.37 17.43 15.65
C PHE A 76 2.13 18.33 15.57
N ALA A 77 2.15 19.47 16.26
CA ALA A 77 1.01 20.37 16.39
C ALA A 77 1.27 21.77 15.79
N THR A 78 2.34 21.93 15.00
CA THR A 78 2.60 23.20 14.31
C THR A 78 1.57 23.44 13.20
N ALA A 79 1.39 24.70 12.81
CA ALA A 79 0.45 25.06 11.75
C ALA A 79 0.82 24.43 10.41
N GLU A 80 2.12 24.36 10.09
CA GLU A 80 2.63 23.71 8.88
C GLU A 80 2.31 22.22 8.87
N VAL A 81 2.47 21.55 10.01
CA VAL A 81 2.14 20.14 10.15
C VAL A 81 0.64 19.88 10.00
N GLU A 82 -0.22 20.71 10.60
CA GLU A 82 -1.67 20.56 10.47
C GLU A 82 -2.16 20.79 9.03
N ILE A 83 -1.51 21.68 8.27
CA ILE A 83 -1.79 21.89 6.85
C ILE A 83 -1.42 20.65 6.02
N GLU A 84 -0.23 20.10 6.24
CA GLU A 84 0.26 18.95 5.45
C GLU A 84 -0.41 17.63 5.85
N ARG A 85 -0.67 17.43 7.15
CA ARG A 85 -1.28 16.22 7.73
C ARG A 85 -2.29 16.57 8.84
N PRO A 86 -3.55 16.87 8.48
CA PRO A 86 -4.56 17.25 9.45
C PRO A 86 -4.80 16.17 10.53
N MET A 87 -4.93 16.59 11.79
CA MET A 87 -5.10 15.72 12.97
C MET A 87 -3.91 14.80 13.27
N LEU A 88 -2.72 15.14 12.79
CA LEU A 88 -1.51 14.36 13.09
C LEU A 88 -1.18 14.37 14.59
N ALA A 89 -1.44 15.46 15.30
CA ALA A 89 -1.24 15.55 16.75
C ALA A 89 -1.97 14.43 17.54
N LEU A 90 -3.07 13.90 17.00
CA LEU A 90 -3.89 12.85 17.62
C LEU A 90 -3.47 11.43 17.21
N ALA A 91 -2.42 11.27 16.40
CA ALA A 91 -1.94 9.97 15.96
C ALA A 91 -1.25 9.20 17.11
N ASP A 92 -1.39 7.88 17.11
CA ASP A 92 -0.72 7.02 18.08
C ASP A 92 0.69 6.69 17.61
N ARG A 93 1.67 6.89 18.49
CA ARG A 93 3.10 6.69 18.23
C ARG A 93 3.75 5.74 19.24
N ARG A 94 2.93 5.00 20.00
CA ARG A 94 3.42 4.01 20.97
C ARG A 94 3.87 2.76 20.23
N TRP A 95 5.17 2.52 20.26
CA TRP A 95 5.82 1.38 19.60
C TRP A 95 5.32 0.04 20.18
N GLU A 96 4.87 0.04 21.44
CA GLU A 96 4.39 -1.14 22.17
C GLU A 96 3.04 -1.64 21.64
N GLN A 97 2.30 -0.83 20.87
CA GLN A 97 1.05 -1.24 20.22
C GLN A 97 1.27 -1.83 18.82
N MET A 98 2.52 -1.87 18.36
CA MET A 98 2.88 -2.45 17.08
C MET A 98 3.42 -3.87 17.26
N ASP A 99 3.41 -4.64 16.18
CA ASP A 99 4.06 -5.95 16.14
C ASP A 99 5.56 -5.76 16.36
N GLN A 100 6.14 -6.49 17.31
CA GLN A 100 7.53 -6.25 17.76
C GLN A 100 8.57 -6.64 16.70
N ASP A 101 8.27 -7.59 15.83
CA ASP A 101 9.15 -7.96 14.72
C ASP A 101 9.11 -6.89 13.61
N PHE A 102 7.94 -6.26 13.42
CA PHE A 102 7.82 -5.08 12.57
C PHE A 102 8.58 -3.89 13.16
N VAL A 103 8.46 -3.64 14.47
CA VAL A 103 9.20 -2.59 15.17
C VAL A 103 10.70 -2.74 14.91
N GLN A 104 11.26 -3.95 15.08
CA GLN A 104 12.68 -4.16 14.84
C GLN A 104 13.09 -3.84 13.40
N ARG A 105 12.32 -4.29 12.39
CA ARG A 105 12.57 -3.93 10.98
C ARG A 105 12.55 -2.41 10.78
N LEU A 106 11.56 -1.72 11.34
CA LEU A 106 11.43 -0.27 11.24
C LEU A 106 12.57 0.48 11.94
N LEU A 107 13.05 -0.01 13.09
CA LEU A 107 14.19 0.58 13.79
C LEU A 107 15.50 0.42 12.99
N TRP A 108 15.67 -0.67 12.26
CA TRP A 108 16.77 -0.79 11.30
C TRP A 108 16.68 0.22 10.17
N VAL A 109 15.47 0.50 9.66
CA VAL A 109 15.28 1.60 8.70
C VAL A 109 15.72 2.93 9.29
N PHE A 110 15.28 3.24 10.52
CA PHE A 110 15.64 4.50 11.19
C PHE A 110 17.15 4.62 11.38
N ARG A 111 17.81 3.54 11.77
CA ARG A 111 19.26 3.48 11.93
C ARG A 111 19.98 3.72 10.60
N ILE A 112 19.64 2.96 9.56
CA ILE A 112 20.29 3.06 8.25
C ILE A 112 20.06 4.46 7.66
N MET A 113 18.85 5.01 7.75
CA MET A 113 18.55 6.38 7.29
C MET A 113 19.42 7.42 7.99
N LYS A 114 19.63 7.28 9.29
CA LYS A 114 20.49 8.19 10.06
C LYS A 114 21.97 8.01 9.71
N GLU A 115 22.46 6.78 9.73
CA GLU A 115 23.89 6.46 9.61
C GLU A 115 24.41 6.57 8.16
N GLU A 116 23.66 6.09 7.17
CA GLU A 116 24.08 6.08 5.75
C GLU A 116 23.65 7.33 4.98
N HIS A 117 22.55 7.97 5.40
CA HIS A 117 21.92 9.04 4.62
C HIS A 117 21.78 10.37 5.37
N GLY A 118 22.08 10.41 6.68
CA GLY A 118 21.99 11.63 7.48
C GLY A 118 20.56 12.15 7.69
N TYR A 119 19.55 11.28 7.54
CA TYR A 119 18.15 11.63 7.78
C TYR A 119 17.73 11.17 9.18
N GLU A 120 17.43 12.13 10.05
CA GLU A 120 16.74 11.83 11.29
C GLU A 120 15.26 11.56 10.99
N MET A 121 14.77 10.39 11.41
CA MET A 121 13.41 9.93 11.16
C MET A 121 12.49 10.24 12.35
N ALA A 122 11.22 10.47 12.07
CA ALA A 122 10.16 10.58 13.06
C ALA A 122 8.98 9.67 12.70
N LEU A 123 8.47 8.93 13.69
CA LEU A 123 7.22 8.18 13.58
C LEU A 123 6.05 9.17 13.64
N LEU A 124 5.27 9.24 12.57
CA LEU A 124 4.06 10.06 12.48
C LEU A 124 2.87 9.32 13.09
N GLU A 125 2.67 8.06 12.70
CA GLU A 125 1.60 7.20 13.18
C GLU A 125 2.01 5.73 13.06
N GLY A 126 1.87 4.97 14.15
CA GLY A 126 2.09 3.53 14.19
C GLY A 126 0.76 2.78 14.19
N TRP A 127 0.32 2.33 15.36
CA TRP A 127 -1.01 1.73 15.49
C TRP A 127 -2.13 2.74 15.25
N ARG A 128 -3.23 2.31 14.61
CA ARG A 128 -4.41 3.16 14.37
C ARG A 128 -5.66 2.44 14.82
N SER A 129 -6.50 3.12 15.61
CA SER A 129 -7.77 2.53 16.04
C SER A 129 -8.77 2.41 14.88
N PRO A 130 -9.73 1.46 14.94
CA PRO A 130 -10.84 1.40 13.99
C PRO A 130 -11.64 2.70 13.87
N GLU A 131 -11.88 3.38 15.00
CA GLU A 131 -12.62 4.64 15.06
C GLU A 131 -11.88 5.74 14.30
N ARG A 132 -10.56 5.86 14.53
CA ARG A 132 -9.71 6.80 13.80
C ARG A 132 -9.66 6.47 12.31
N GLN A 133 -9.58 5.20 11.93
CA GLN A 133 -9.63 4.80 10.52
C GLN A 133 -10.96 5.22 9.86
N ASN A 134 -12.09 5.06 10.56
CA ASN A 134 -13.39 5.51 10.05
C ASN A 134 -13.48 7.04 9.96
N GLN A 135 -12.90 7.78 10.89
CA GLN A 135 -12.80 9.25 10.81
C GLN A 135 -11.99 9.70 9.59
N LEU A 136 -10.87 9.02 9.30
CA LEU A 136 -10.07 9.31 8.10
C LEU A 136 -10.81 8.96 6.82
N ALA A 137 -11.49 7.81 6.77
CA ALA A 137 -12.29 7.39 5.62
C ALA A 137 -13.42 8.39 5.33
N ALA A 138 -14.03 8.97 6.36
CA ALA A 138 -15.07 10.00 6.23
C ALA A 138 -14.57 11.30 5.58
N LYS A 139 -13.25 11.58 5.59
CA LYS A 139 -12.67 12.73 4.89
C LYS A 139 -12.55 12.51 3.37
N GLY A 140 -12.74 11.28 2.89
CA GLY A 140 -12.82 10.92 1.48
C GLY A 140 -11.66 10.08 0.97
N ALA A 141 -11.86 9.51 -0.22
CA ALA A 141 -10.95 8.52 -0.82
C ALA A 141 -9.54 9.04 -1.15
N HIS A 142 -9.34 10.36 -1.14
CA HIS A 142 -8.02 10.98 -1.32
C HIS A 142 -7.14 10.89 -0.07
N VAL A 143 -7.72 10.64 1.11
CA VAL A 143 -6.98 10.42 2.37
C VAL A 143 -6.69 8.95 2.57
N THR A 144 -7.70 8.10 2.40
CA THR A 144 -7.58 6.65 2.51
C THR A 144 -8.71 5.98 1.74
N GLN A 145 -8.40 4.86 1.09
CA GLN A 145 -9.42 3.97 0.51
C GLN A 145 -9.79 2.82 1.46
N ALA A 146 -9.06 2.69 2.57
CA ALA A 146 -9.25 1.65 3.57
C ALA A 146 -10.30 2.09 4.61
N THR A 147 -11.28 1.23 4.89
CA THR A 147 -12.16 1.38 6.07
C THR A 147 -11.63 0.59 7.27
N ALA A 148 -12.32 0.64 8.41
CA ALA A 148 -11.94 -0.15 9.57
C ALA A 148 -11.73 -1.65 9.25
N GLY A 149 -10.61 -2.20 9.75
CA GLY A 149 -10.16 -3.56 9.57
C GLY A 149 -9.32 -3.78 8.31
N GLN A 150 -9.20 -2.77 7.44
CA GLN A 150 -8.58 -2.91 6.13
C GLN A 150 -7.15 -2.36 6.05
N SER A 151 -6.73 -1.56 7.03
CA SER A 151 -5.39 -0.98 7.07
C SER A 151 -4.46 -1.78 7.98
N TYR A 152 -3.21 -1.99 7.55
CA TYR A 152 -2.17 -2.65 8.35
C TYR A 152 -1.85 -1.91 9.66
N HIS A 153 -2.12 -0.60 9.76
CA HIS A 153 -1.96 0.16 11.01
C HIS A 153 -2.82 -0.41 12.14
N GLN A 154 -4.01 -0.93 11.83
CA GLN A 154 -4.91 -1.50 12.83
C GLN A 154 -4.42 -2.84 13.37
N TRP A 155 -3.46 -3.44 12.67
CA TRP A 155 -2.80 -4.70 13.01
C TRP A 155 -1.40 -4.49 13.57
N GLY A 156 -0.99 -3.23 13.78
CA GLY A 156 0.35 -2.90 14.27
C GLY A 156 1.48 -3.23 13.29
N LEU A 157 1.17 -3.32 11.98
CA LEU A 157 2.08 -3.77 10.93
C LEU A 157 2.35 -2.70 9.88
N ALA A 158 2.01 -1.45 10.16
CA ALA A 158 2.34 -0.32 9.31
C ALA A 158 2.75 0.89 10.14
N ALA A 159 3.49 1.77 9.48
CA ALA A 159 3.93 3.03 10.05
C ALA A 159 3.97 4.11 8.98
N ASP A 160 3.53 5.30 9.37
CA ASP A 160 3.72 6.53 8.61
C ASP A 160 4.90 7.27 9.23
N CYS A 161 5.88 7.65 8.43
CA CYS A 161 7.11 8.31 8.88
C CYS A 161 7.42 9.57 8.07
N ALA A 162 8.20 10.46 8.67
CA ALA A 162 8.78 11.63 8.03
C ALA A 162 10.15 11.96 8.63
N PHE A 163 10.68 13.14 8.31
CA PHE A 163 12.04 13.52 8.68
C PHE A 163 12.06 14.69 9.65
N LEU A 164 13.09 14.74 10.48
CA LEU A 164 13.44 15.89 11.29
C LEU A 164 14.59 16.65 10.64
N ARG A 165 14.45 17.97 10.57
CA ARG A 165 15.53 18.88 10.18
C ARG A 165 15.55 20.06 11.14
N ASN A 166 16.65 20.21 11.88
CA ASN A 166 16.79 21.26 12.91
C ASN A 166 15.66 21.24 13.95
N GLY A 167 15.29 20.05 14.42
CA GLY A 167 14.22 19.86 15.41
C GLY A 167 12.79 20.11 14.89
N ARG A 168 12.62 20.37 13.59
CA ARG A 168 11.32 20.57 12.95
C ARG A 168 10.96 19.38 12.07
N LEU A 169 9.68 19.04 12.07
CA LEU A 169 9.14 18.00 11.20
C LEU A 169 9.04 18.52 9.76
N VAL A 170 9.59 17.77 8.81
CA VAL A 170 9.50 18.04 7.37
C VAL A 170 8.79 16.86 6.72
N ILE A 171 7.54 17.09 6.32
CA ILE A 171 6.65 16.05 5.78
C ILE A 171 6.46 16.18 4.27
N SER A 172 6.35 17.40 3.75
CA SER A 172 5.95 17.62 2.35
C SER A 172 7.04 17.20 1.39
N GLU A 173 6.72 16.32 0.44
CA GLU A 173 7.62 15.95 -0.67
C GLU A 173 7.85 17.10 -1.67
N ARG A 174 7.13 18.22 -1.50
CA ARG A 174 7.42 19.47 -2.22
C ARG A 174 8.78 20.05 -1.81
N ASP A 175 9.28 19.74 -0.62
CA ASP A 175 10.67 20.04 -0.24
C ASP A 175 11.59 19.00 -0.94
N PRO A 176 12.50 19.42 -1.84
CA PRO A 176 13.38 18.49 -2.55
C PRO A 176 14.25 17.63 -1.63
N TRP A 177 14.62 18.16 -0.45
CA TRP A 177 15.37 17.41 0.55
C TRP A 177 14.51 16.30 1.17
N ALA A 178 13.24 16.56 1.45
CA ALA A 178 12.32 15.55 1.97
C ALA A 178 11.99 14.50 0.89
N MET A 179 11.83 14.91 -0.37
CA MET A 179 11.59 14.00 -1.49
C MET A 179 12.74 12.99 -1.67
N GLU A 180 13.99 13.45 -1.65
CA GLU A 180 15.15 12.56 -1.68
C GLU A 180 15.19 11.66 -0.44
N GLY A 181 14.85 12.21 0.74
CA GLY A 181 14.68 11.44 1.96
C GLY A 181 13.69 10.30 1.79
N TYR A 182 12.51 10.57 1.21
CA TYR A 182 11.50 9.54 0.98
C TYR A 182 11.94 8.48 -0.01
N ARG A 183 12.69 8.86 -1.06
CA ARG A 183 13.25 7.89 -2.00
C ARG A 183 14.22 6.94 -1.30
N ARG A 184 15.14 7.47 -0.48
CA ARG A 184 16.09 6.66 0.32
C ARG A 184 15.37 5.80 1.34
N TYR A 185 14.41 6.37 2.05
CA TYR A 185 13.58 5.67 3.03
C TYR A 185 12.86 4.47 2.41
N GLY A 186 12.25 4.65 1.23
CA GLY A 186 11.62 3.57 0.49
C GLY A 186 12.58 2.45 0.11
N GLU A 187 13.74 2.79 -0.44
CA GLU A 187 14.79 1.82 -0.80
C GLU A 187 15.31 1.05 0.43
N VAL A 188 15.50 1.73 1.56
CA VAL A 188 15.92 1.12 2.82
C VAL A 188 14.82 0.20 3.38
N ALA A 189 13.57 0.64 3.37
CA ALA A 189 12.43 -0.15 3.84
C ALA A 189 12.29 -1.45 3.03
N GLU A 190 12.40 -1.37 1.71
CA GLU A 190 12.39 -2.53 0.81
C GLU A 190 13.57 -3.48 1.10
N ARG A 191 14.77 -2.94 1.36
CA ARG A 191 15.96 -3.74 1.74
C ARG A 191 15.75 -4.57 3.01
N VAL A 192 14.90 -4.12 3.93
CA VAL A 192 14.59 -4.82 5.19
C VAL A 192 13.25 -5.56 5.15
N GLY A 193 12.72 -5.84 3.95
CA GLY A 193 11.55 -6.70 3.76
C GLY A 193 10.20 -6.01 4.01
N LEU A 194 10.18 -4.68 4.11
CA LEU A 194 8.93 -3.92 4.18
C LEU A 194 8.42 -3.56 2.78
N THR A 195 7.11 -3.40 2.65
CA THR A 195 6.50 -2.82 1.45
C THR A 195 6.39 -1.31 1.64
N TRP A 196 6.88 -0.54 0.67
CA TRP A 196 6.82 0.92 0.70
C TRP A 196 5.66 1.47 -0.14
N GLY A 197 4.92 2.44 0.42
CA GLY A 197 3.78 3.09 -0.22
C GLY A 197 4.13 3.96 -1.44
N GLY A 198 5.41 4.35 -1.58
CA GLY A 198 5.89 5.06 -2.78
C GLY A 198 5.91 4.22 -4.06
N ARG A 199 5.64 2.90 -3.98
CA ARG A 199 5.44 2.04 -5.16
C ARG A 199 3.99 1.96 -5.61
N TRP A 200 3.05 2.54 -4.86
CA TRP A 200 1.62 2.41 -5.15
C TRP A 200 1.19 3.39 -6.24
N GLN A 201 0.08 3.07 -6.91
CA GLN A 201 -0.52 3.98 -7.90
C GLN A 201 -0.96 5.31 -7.25
N MET A 202 -1.52 5.22 -6.04
CA MET A 202 -1.73 6.35 -5.15
C MET A 202 -0.54 6.41 -4.21
N LEU A 203 0.41 7.30 -4.50
CA LEU A 203 1.65 7.41 -3.77
C LEU A 203 1.39 7.75 -2.30
N ASP A 204 2.01 6.97 -1.41
CA ASP A 204 2.11 7.30 0.00
C ASP A 204 3.57 7.15 0.46
N LEU A 205 4.33 8.22 0.29
CA LEU A 205 5.79 8.19 0.44
C LEU A 205 6.25 7.99 1.90
N GLY A 206 5.42 8.40 2.87
CA GLY A 206 5.71 8.20 4.30
C GLY A 206 5.38 6.81 4.81
N HIS A 207 4.60 6.04 4.04
CA HIS A 207 4.02 4.79 4.50
C HIS A 207 4.89 3.58 4.23
N VAL A 208 5.02 2.70 5.22
CA VAL A 208 5.52 1.33 5.06
C VAL A 208 4.61 0.35 5.77
N GLU A 209 4.48 -0.86 5.20
CA GLU A 209 3.74 -1.96 5.79
C GLU A 209 4.52 -3.27 5.70
N TRP A 210 4.38 -4.14 6.71
CA TRP A 210 4.92 -5.49 6.69
C TRP A 210 3.85 -6.50 6.32
N ARG A 211 3.99 -7.07 5.12
CA ARG A 211 3.10 -8.11 4.59
C ARG A 211 3.56 -9.49 5.04
N LYS A 212 3.57 -9.73 6.35
CA LYS A 212 4.00 -11.02 6.90
C LYS A 212 3.13 -12.18 6.36
N PRO A 213 3.69 -13.37 6.18
CA PRO A 213 2.92 -14.52 5.71
C PRO A 213 1.66 -14.76 6.56
N GLY A 214 0.53 -15.02 5.91
CA GLY A 214 -0.75 -15.32 6.58
C GLY A 214 -1.54 -14.13 7.11
N ILE A 215 -0.98 -12.90 7.11
CA ILE A 215 -1.70 -11.74 7.66
C ILE A 215 -2.93 -11.36 6.83
N ARG A 216 -2.86 -11.48 5.51
CA ARG A 216 -3.97 -11.12 4.62
C ARG A 216 -5.17 -12.03 4.85
N GLU A 217 -4.94 -13.32 5.08
CA GLU A 217 -5.94 -14.31 5.44
C GLU A 217 -6.57 -13.96 6.79
N ALA A 218 -5.75 -13.63 7.80
CA ALA A 218 -6.22 -13.20 9.11
C ALA A 218 -7.08 -11.93 9.03
N MET A 219 -6.64 -10.93 8.27
CA MET A 219 -7.39 -9.69 8.03
C MET A 219 -8.73 -9.96 7.35
N ARG A 220 -8.76 -10.81 6.32
CA ARG A 220 -10.02 -11.21 5.64
C ARG A 220 -10.95 -11.95 6.59
N ALA A 221 -10.43 -12.88 7.39
CA ALA A 221 -11.21 -13.64 8.35
C ALA A 221 -11.82 -12.76 9.46
N ALA A 222 -11.11 -11.72 9.90
CA ALA A 222 -11.62 -10.78 10.89
C ALA A 222 -12.70 -9.84 10.34
N ARG A 223 -12.70 -9.55 9.03
CA ARG A 223 -13.71 -8.72 8.37
C ARG A 223 -15.02 -9.45 8.03
N GLY A 224 -14.98 -10.78 7.96
CA GLY A 224 -16.14 -11.62 7.69
C GLY A 224 -16.92 -12.04 8.95
N ARG A 225 -16.52 -11.54 10.12
CA ARG A 225 -17.21 -11.69 11.40
C ARG A 225 -17.89 -10.38 11.76
#